data_AF-A0A920KDT6-F1
#
_entry.id   AF-A0A920KDT6-F1
#
_cell.length_a   1.000
_cell.length_b   1.000
_cell.length_c   1.000
_cell.angle_alpha   90.00
_cell.angle_beta   90.00
_cell.angle_gamma   90.00
#
_symmetry.space_group_name_H-M   'P 1'
#
loop_
_entity.id
_entity.type
_entity.pdbx_description
1 polymer ?
#
loop_
_entity_poly.entity_id
_entity_poly.type
_entity_poly.pdbx_seq_one_letter_code
_entity_poly.pdbx_strand_id
1 'polypeptide(L)'
;MEVDTSFKLTPASCTPTTLAYCCDYGINRVQFSNINHPSADAIEGYVDFSCDQRALVELNSNYALRVFTGSNNPQDTRAWIDYNDNGIFEQNEKVMEKLNTFDPVSIVQIPSNAITNKALRLRISSDEVGNNNSSCDNLNRGQVEDYSIYIATCPEPMNANVGAISNTSVQLSWDQGSNEPSWNIMYGPQGFGVLSGTGSTT
;
A
#
# COMPACT_ATOMS: atom_id res chain seq x y z
N MET A 1 -26.43 -7.33 -8.49
CA MET A 1 -24.96 -7.28 -8.43
C MET A 1 -24.63 -6.15 -7.47
N GLU A 2 -24.40 -6.47 -6.20
CA GLU A 2 -23.81 -5.48 -5.30
C GLU A 2 -22.34 -5.36 -5.67
N VAL A 3 -21.93 -4.17 -6.07
CA VAL A 3 -20.52 -3.87 -6.29
C VAL A 3 -19.94 -3.67 -4.90
N ASP A 4 -19.07 -4.57 -4.47
CA ASP A 4 -18.27 -4.37 -3.26
C ASP A 4 -17.38 -3.13 -3.47
N THR A 5 -17.72 -2.03 -2.78
CA THR A 5 -17.02 -0.76 -2.89
C THR A 5 -15.81 -0.65 -1.97
N SER A 6 -15.55 -1.67 -1.11
CA SER A 6 -14.38 -1.69 -0.21
C SER A 6 -13.04 -1.71 -0.96
N PHE A 7 -13.06 -2.16 -2.22
CA PHE A 7 -11.90 -2.18 -3.13
C PHE A 7 -11.79 -0.95 -4.05
N LYS A 8 -12.75 -0.02 -3.99
CA LYS A 8 -12.71 1.18 -4.83
C LYS A 8 -11.72 2.19 -4.24
N LEU A 9 -10.55 2.27 -4.85
CA LEU A 9 -9.55 3.28 -4.55
C LEU A 9 -10.00 4.65 -5.08
N THR A 10 -9.86 5.69 -4.26
CA THR A 10 -10.07 7.07 -4.70
C THR A 10 -8.93 7.52 -5.63
N PRO A 11 -9.22 8.04 -6.83
CA PRO A 11 -8.20 8.57 -7.71
C PRO A 11 -7.51 9.77 -7.09
N ALA A 12 -6.20 9.91 -7.33
CA ALA A 12 -5.50 11.15 -6.99
C ALA A 12 -6.07 12.34 -7.80
N SER A 13 -6.08 13.52 -7.18
CA SER A 13 -6.56 14.78 -7.76
C SER A 13 -5.71 15.27 -8.94
N CYS A 14 -4.53 14.69 -9.14
CA CYS A 14 -3.57 15.09 -10.16
C CYS A 14 -2.68 13.92 -10.60
N THR A 15 -2.19 14.03 -11.84
CA THR A 15 -1.22 13.13 -12.48
C THR A 15 -0.04 13.95 -12.99
N PRO A 16 1.01 14.14 -12.16
CA PRO A 16 2.23 14.83 -12.57
C PRO A 16 2.86 14.23 -13.83
N THR A 17 3.65 15.04 -14.53
CA THR A 17 4.43 14.60 -15.69
C THR A 17 5.90 14.81 -15.47
N THR A 18 6.72 13.91 -16.01
CA THR A 18 8.18 14.09 -16.11
C THR A 18 8.50 14.84 -17.38
N LEU A 19 9.16 16.00 -17.25
CA LEU A 19 9.38 16.93 -18.36
C LEU A 19 10.56 16.51 -19.26
N ALA A 20 11.63 15.99 -18.65
CA ALA A 20 12.88 15.65 -19.32
C ALA A 20 13.62 14.53 -18.56
N TYR A 21 13.10 13.29 -18.63
CA TYR A 21 13.78 12.12 -18.06
C TYR A 21 15.23 12.03 -18.60
N CYS A 22 16.20 11.80 -17.72
CA CYS A 22 17.58 11.50 -18.11
C CYS A 22 18.41 11.07 -16.89
N CYS A 23 19.65 10.65 -17.18
CA CYS A 23 20.75 10.77 -16.23
C CYS A 23 20.56 9.95 -14.94
N ASP A 24 19.84 8.83 -15.05
CA ASP A 24 19.47 7.90 -13.98
C ASP A 24 18.67 8.56 -12.84
N TYR A 25 17.94 9.65 -13.11
CA TYR A 25 16.94 10.17 -12.18
C TYR A 25 15.67 9.29 -12.18
N GLY A 26 14.93 9.33 -11.08
CA GLY A 26 13.74 8.50 -10.87
C GLY A 26 13.97 7.35 -9.89
N ILE A 27 12.98 6.46 -9.82
CA ILE A 27 12.84 5.41 -8.83
C ILE A 27 13.21 4.08 -9.48
N ASN A 28 14.14 3.36 -8.86
CA ASN A 28 14.59 2.03 -9.31
C ASN A 28 13.85 0.91 -8.59
N ARG A 29 13.38 1.17 -7.37
CA ARG A 29 12.60 0.20 -6.57
C ARG A 29 11.90 0.88 -5.41
N VAL A 30 10.70 0.39 -5.08
CA VAL A 30 10.01 0.70 -3.84
C VAL A 30 9.88 -0.56 -2.99
N GLN A 31 10.21 -0.46 -1.71
CA GLN A 31 9.90 -1.46 -0.69
C GLN A 31 9.09 -0.85 0.44
N PHE A 32 7.91 -1.41 0.69
CA PHE A 32 7.02 -0.97 1.76
C PHE A 32 6.08 -2.09 2.20
N SER A 33 6.16 -2.51 3.47
CA SER A 33 5.50 -3.73 3.94
C SER A 33 5.81 -4.94 3.04
N ASN A 34 4.80 -5.52 2.38
CA ASN A 34 4.91 -6.61 1.41
C ASN A 34 5.20 -6.16 -0.03
N ILE A 35 5.22 -4.85 -0.33
CA ILE A 35 5.63 -4.34 -1.64
C ILE A 35 7.15 -4.47 -1.79
N ASN A 36 7.58 -5.01 -2.92
CA ASN A 36 8.98 -5.01 -3.38
C ASN A 36 9.01 -4.92 -4.91
N HIS A 37 8.77 -3.72 -5.42
CA HIS A 37 8.55 -3.47 -6.85
C HIS A 37 9.78 -2.78 -7.47
N PRO A 38 10.46 -3.40 -8.45
CA PRO A 38 11.47 -2.72 -9.25
C PRO A 38 10.82 -1.86 -10.34
N SER A 39 11.42 -0.72 -10.65
CA SER A 39 10.93 0.24 -11.65
C SER A 39 12.07 0.63 -12.59
N ALA A 40 11.72 1.14 -13.77
CA ALA A 40 12.67 1.52 -14.81
C ALA A 40 12.94 3.03 -14.82
N ASP A 41 13.12 3.63 -13.64
CA ASP A 41 13.47 5.02 -13.42
C ASP A 41 12.51 6.05 -14.10
N ALA A 42 12.96 7.29 -14.25
CA ALA A 42 12.17 8.37 -14.83
C ALA A 42 11.74 8.13 -16.29
N ILE A 43 12.27 7.12 -16.99
CA ILE A 43 11.78 6.71 -18.31
C ILE A 43 10.27 6.40 -18.27
N GLU A 44 9.77 5.87 -17.15
CA GLU A 44 8.35 5.54 -17.00
C GLU A 44 7.47 6.75 -16.63
N GLY A 45 8.07 7.85 -16.17
CA GLY A 45 7.36 9.09 -15.84
C GLY A 45 6.42 8.96 -14.65
N TYR A 46 5.12 9.16 -14.86
CA TYR A 46 4.11 8.86 -13.84
C TYR A 46 3.55 7.46 -14.08
N VAL A 47 3.57 6.62 -13.05
CA VAL A 47 2.98 5.26 -13.11
C VAL A 47 2.05 5.03 -11.92
N ASP A 48 0.87 4.47 -12.20
CA ASP A 48 -0.08 4.06 -11.18
C ASP A 48 -0.07 2.53 -11.05
N PHE A 49 0.62 2.03 -10.02
CA PHE A 49 0.69 0.62 -9.67
C PHE A 49 -0.41 0.20 -8.67
N SER A 50 -1.33 1.09 -8.31
CA SER A 50 -2.25 0.87 -7.18
C SER A 50 -3.20 -0.31 -7.34
N CYS A 51 -3.44 -0.78 -8.57
CA CYS A 51 -4.21 -1.99 -8.87
C CYS A 51 -3.44 -3.28 -8.58
N ASP A 52 -2.12 -3.29 -8.81
CA ASP A 52 -1.29 -4.49 -8.80
C ASP A 52 -0.40 -4.58 -7.56
N GLN A 53 -0.07 -3.43 -6.97
CA GLN A 53 0.83 -3.31 -5.83
C GLN A 53 0.07 -2.71 -4.64
N ARG A 54 -0.21 -3.57 -3.66
CA ARG A 54 -0.93 -3.23 -2.44
C ARG A 54 -0.10 -3.55 -1.20
N ALA A 55 0.15 -2.54 -0.39
CA ALA A 55 0.77 -2.71 0.92
C ALA A 55 -0.29 -3.12 1.95
N LEU A 56 -0.05 -4.20 2.68
CA LEU A 56 -0.86 -4.65 3.80
C LEU A 56 -0.22 -4.12 5.08
N VAL A 57 -0.94 -3.29 5.82
CA VAL A 57 -0.43 -2.64 7.03
C VAL A 57 -1.48 -2.63 8.14
N GLU A 58 -1.04 -2.26 9.33
CA GLU A 58 -1.84 -2.29 10.55
C GLU A 58 -1.78 -0.95 11.28
N LEU A 59 -2.86 -0.61 11.99
CA LEU A 59 -2.90 0.58 12.83
C LEU A 59 -1.81 0.52 13.92
N ASN A 60 -1.20 1.68 14.22
CA ASN A 60 -0.16 1.86 15.22
C ASN A 60 1.13 1.05 15.00
N SER A 61 1.31 0.48 13.81
CA SER A 61 2.52 -0.22 13.43
C SER A 61 3.47 0.68 12.64
N ASN A 62 4.76 0.40 12.73
CA ASN A 62 5.83 1.11 12.02
C ASN A 62 6.35 0.27 10.86
N TYR A 63 6.38 0.84 9.67
CA TYR A 63 6.91 0.21 8.47
C TYR A 63 8.02 1.07 7.85
N ALA A 64 9.10 0.44 7.43
CA ALA A 64 10.16 1.14 6.71
C ALA A 64 9.78 1.27 5.23
N LEU A 65 9.56 2.50 4.77
CA LEU A 65 9.47 2.85 3.35
C LEU A 65 10.89 3.08 2.83
N ARG A 66 11.34 2.23 1.91
CA ARG A 66 12.62 2.35 1.22
C ARG A 66 12.38 2.64 -0.24
N VAL A 67 12.93 3.75 -0.72
CA VAL A 67 12.92 4.12 -2.14
C VAL A 67 14.35 4.01 -2.62
N PHE A 68 14.60 3.20 -3.63
CA PHE A 68 15.91 3.08 -4.25
C PHE A 68 15.93 3.99 -5.49
N THR A 69 16.99 4.77 -5.64
CA THR A 69 17.16 5.75 -6.70
C THR A 69 18.38 5.43 -7.56
N GLY A 70 18.61 6.17 -8.65
CA GLY A 70 19.83 6.02 -9.44
C GLY A 70 21.12 6.30 -8.65
N SER A 71 22.20 5.62 -9.02
CA SER A 71 23.48 5.68 -8.31
C SER A 71 24.32 6.93 -8.58
N ASN A 72 23.96 7.73 -9.59
CA ASN A 72 24.80 8.82 -10.07
C ASN A 72 24.51 10.14 -9.37
N ASN A 73 23.23 10.40 -9.05
CA ASN A 73 22.80 11.67 -8.50
C ASN A 73 21.87 11.44 -7.30
N PRO A 74 22.11 12.12 -6.17
CA PRO A 74 21.12 12.17 -5.10
C PRO A 74 19.86 12.89 -5.59
N GLN A 75 18.72 12.61 -4.96
CA GLN A 75 17.41 13.15 -5.37
C GLN A 75 16.66 13.74 -4.17
N ASP A 76 15.72 14.63 -4.46
CA ASP A 76 14.71 15.06 -3.49
C ASP A 76 13.52 14.11 -3.59
N THR A 77 13.26 13.34 -2.53
CA THR A 77 12.20 12.34 -2.48
C THR A 77 11.18 12.67 -1.39
N ARG A 78 9.90 12.62 -1.76
CA ARG A 78 8.77 12.79 -0.86
C ARG A 78 7.77 11.67 -1.06
N ALA A 79 7.04 11.35 -0.01
CA ALA A 79 5.94 10.40 -0.10
C ALA A 79 4.78 10.83 0.79
N TRP A 80 3.57 10.49 0.37
CA TRP A 80 2.32 10.82 1.05
C TRP A 80 1.41 9.61 1.09
N ILE A 81 0.59 9.51 2.13
CA ILE A 81 -0.50 8.56 2.22
C ILE A 81 -1.79 9.34 2.43
N ASP A 82 -2.73 9.20 1.49
CA ASP A 82 -4.08 9.77 1.56
C ASP A 82 -4.89 9.03 2.64
N TYR A 83 -4.70 9.41 3.90
CA TYR A 83 -5.28 8.72 5.05
C TYR A 83 -6.77 9.03 5.22
N ASN A 84 -7.22 10.16 4.66
CA ASN A 84 -8.60 10.60 4.74
C ASN A 84 -9.43 10.23 3.48
N ASP A 85 -8.80 9.64 2.47
CA ASP A 85 -9.39 9.13 1.24
C ASP A 85 -10.13 10.20 0.42
N ASN A 86 -9.58 11.41 0.35
CA ASN A 86 -10.18 12.52 -0.39
C ASN A 86 -9.55 12.78 -1.77
N GLY A 87 -8.50 12.02 -2.13
CA GLY A 87 -7.75 12.14 -3.38
C GLY A 87 -6.74 13.29 -3.40
N ILE A 88 -6.54 14.01 -2.30
CA ILE A 88 -5.64 15.17 -2.19
C ILE A 88 -4.57 14.84 -1.16
N PHE A 89 -3.30 14.84 -1.58
CA PHE A 89 -2.19 14.61 -0.66
C PHE A 89 -1.80 15.89 0.07
N GLU A 90 -2.15 15.95 1.35
CA GLU A 90 -1.97 17.14 2.18
C GLU A 90 -0.64 17.12 2.95
N GLN A 91 -0.29 18.25 3.58
CA GLN A 91 0.96 18.37 4.33
C GLN A 91 1.00 17.45 5.57
N ASN A 92 -0.14 17.19 6.21
CA ASN A 92 -0.27 16.25 7.33
C ASN A 92 -0.24 14.77 6.91
N GLU A 93 -0.29 14.51 5.60
CA GLU A 93 -0.24 13.17 5.01
C GLU A 93 1.14 12.80 4.48
N LYS A 94 2.09 13.74 4.51
CA LYS A 94 3.46 13.52 4.10
C LYS A 94 4.19 12.60 5.10
N VAL A 95 4.58 11.43 4.63
CA VAL A 95 5.26 10.38 5.42
C VAL A 95 6.76 10.27 5.12
N MET A 96 7.24 10.94 4.09
CA MET A 96 8.66 11.06 3.76
C MET A 96 8.97 12.45 3.21
N GLU A 97 10.09 13.01 3.67
CA GLU A 97 10.78 14.13 3.03
C GLU A 97 12.29 13.94 3.24
N LYS A 98 13.00 13.60 2.16
CA LYS A 98 14.44 13.37 2.14
C LYS A 98 15.01 14.13 0.95
N LEU A 99 15.77 15.18 1.25
CA LEU A 99 16.35 16.04 0.23
C LEU A 99 17.79 15.62 -0.04
N ASN A 100 18.23 15.75 -1.29
CA ASN A 100 19.61 15.49 -1.70
C ASN A 100 20.16 14.17 -1.14
N THR A 101 19.39 13.09 -1.29
CA THR A 101 19.69 11.78 -0.67
C THR A 101 19.64 10.66 -1.70
N PHE A 102 20.55 9.69 -1.56
CA PHE A 102 20.49 8.39 -2.25
C PHE A 102 19.69 7.41 -1.42
N ASP A 103 18.92 6.56 -2.11
CA ASP A 103 18.17 5.45 -1.50
C ASP A 103 17.45 5.80 -0.18
N PRO A 104 16.61 6.86 -0.15
CA PRO A 104 16.04 7.36 1.09
C PRO A 104 15.16 6.33 1.81
N VAL A 105 15.28 6.32 3.14
CA VAL A 105 14.46 5.50 4.04
C VAL A 105 13.71 6.40 5.02
N SER A 106 12.42 6.11 5.23
CA SER A 106 11.59 6.71 6.27
C SER A 106 10.87 5.63 7.06
N ILE A 107 10.69 5.86 8.36
CA ILE A 107 9.80 5.02 9.18
C ILE A 107 8.41 5.65 9.13
N VAL A 108 7.47 4.94 8.52
CA VAL A 108 6.07 5.34 8.41
C VAL A 108 5.31 4.71 9.56
N GLN A 109 4.80 5.54 10.45
CA GLN A 109 3.85 5.09 11.48
C GLN A 109 2.43 5.19 10.90
N ILE A 110 1.70 4.06 10.90
CA ILE A 110 0.28 4.07 10.53
C ILE A 110 -0.52 4.63 11.70
N PRO A 111 -1.27 5.74 11.53
CA PRO A 111 -1.95 6.39 12.64
C PRO A 111 -3.19 5.59 13.07
N SER A 112 -3.52 5.62 14.36
CA SER A 112 -4.66 4.89 14.95
C SER A 112 -6.03 5.26 14.39
N ASN A 113 -6.14 6.44 13.79
CA ASN A 113 -7.37 7.01 13.26
C ASN A 113 -7.46 6.96 11.73
N ALA A 114 -6.55 6.24 11.05
CA ALA A 114 -6.65 6.04 9.61
C ALA A 114 -7.94 5.27 9.25
N ILE A 115 -8.47 5.54 8.05
CA ILE A 115 -9.55 4.74 7.49
C ILE A 115 -9.06 3.28 7.33
N THR A 116 -9.87 2.32 7.77
CA THR A 116 -9.53 0.89 7.74
C THR A 116 -10.47 0.11 6.84
N ASN A 117 -10.06 -1.11 6.46
CA ASN A 117 -10.81 -2.01 5.58
C ASN A 117 -11.22 -1.37 4.24
N LYS A 118 -10.38 -0.47 3.75
CA LYS A 118 -10.52 0.23 2.48
C LYS A 118 -9.13 0.44 1.87
N ALA A 119 -9.04 0.39 0.54
CA ALA A 119 -7.83 0.77 -0.17
C ALA A 119 -7.64 2.30 -0.11
N LEU A 120 -6.49 2.75 0.38
CA LEU A 120 -6.04 4.14 0.36
C LEU A 120 -4.83 4.30 -0.58
N ARG A 121 -4.48 5.53 -0.93
CA ARG A 121 -3.41 5.79 -1.90
C ARG A 121 -2.10 6.19 -1.22
N LEU A 122 -1.01 5.59 -1.67
CA LEU A 122 0.37 6.00 -1.37
C LEU A 122 0.96 6.61 -2.65
N ARG A 123 1.51 7.82 -2.56
CA ARG A 123 2.26 8.46 -3.65
C ARG A 123 3.71 8.64 -3.25
N ILE A 124 4.62 8.32 -4.15
CA ILE A 124 6.07 8.55 -4.00
C ILE A 124 6.52 9.40 -5.19
N SER A 125 7.24 10.47 -4.91
CA SER A 125 7.77 11.39 -5.91
C SER A 125 9.25 11.61 -5.64
N SER A 126 10.09 11.45 -6.66
CA SER A 126 11.55 11.64 -6.58
C SER A 126 11.99 12.48 -7.77
N ASP A 127 12.72 13.57 -7.55
CA ASP A 127 13.17 14.48 -8.61
C ASP A 127 14.57 15.04 -8.34
N GLU A 128 15.14 15.65 -9.37
CA GLU A 128 16.38 16.39 -9.30
C GLU A 128 16.36 17.44 -8.16
N VAL A 129 17.48 17.49 -7.44
CA VAL A 129 17.63 18.29 -6.22
C VAL A 129 17.36 19.77 -6.47
N GLY A 130 16.55 20.38 -5.61
CA GLY A 130 16.24 21.81 -5.63
C GLY A 130 15.06 22.20 -6.51
N ASN A 131 14.44 21.25 -7.22
CA ASN A 131 13.21 21.49 -7.97
C ASN A 131 11.97 21.43 -7.07
N ASN A 132 10.87 22.01 -7.57
CA ASN A 132 9.56 21.80 -6.98
C ASN A 132 9.15 20.34 -7.18
N ASN A 133 8.79 19.67 -6.09
CA ASN A 133 8.39 18.27 -6.07
C ASN A 133 7.36 18.13 -4.94
N SER A 134 6.24 18.83 -5.05
CA SER A 134 5.04 18.51 -4.26
C SER A 134 4.27 17.36 -4.90
N SER A 135 3.19 16.93 -4.26
CA SER A 135 2.38 15.79 -4.69
C SER A 135 1.75 15.94 -6.07
N CYS A 136 1.61 17.17 -6.59
CA CYS A 136 1.01 17.48 -7.89
C CYS A 136 1.92 18.24 -8.85
N ASP A 137 3.16 18.53 -8.46
CA ASP A 137 4.09 19.26 -9.33
C ASP A 137 4.63 18.35 -10.43
N ASN A 138 4.72 18.88 -11.65
CA ASN A 138 5.50 18.24 -12.70
C ASN A 138 6.98 18.18 -12.30
N LEU A 139 7.62 17.07 -12.62
CA LEU A 139 9.01 16.80 -12.27
C LEU A 139 9.92 17.16 -13.44
N ASN A 140 11.12 17.65 -13.15
CA ASN A 140 12.07 17.95 -14.22
C ASN A 140 12.61 16.65 -14.82
N ARG A 141 13.31 15.84 -14.01
CA ARG A 141 14.01 14.62 -14.45
C ARG A 141 13.54 13.36 -13.75
N GLY A 142 12.72 13.52 -12.72
CA GLY A 142 12.30 12.49 -11.80
C GLY A 142 11.13 11.60 -12.24
N GLN A 143 10.56 10.91 -11.26
CA GLN A 143 9.45 9.97 -11.44
C GLN A 143 8.44 10.10 -10.30
N VAL A 144 7.17 9.81 -10.61
CA VAL A 144 6.10 9.65 -9.62
C VAL A 144 5.50 8.26 -9.74
N GLU A 145 5.34 7.58 -8.61
CA GLU A 145 4.70 6.27 -8.53
C GLU A 145 3.57 6.29 -7.49
N ASP A 146 2.41 5.76 -7.88
CA ASP A 146 1.28 5.54 -6.99
C ASP A 146 1.09 4.05 -6.68
N TYR A 147 0.79 3.76 -5.42
CA TYR A 147 0.55 2.43 -4.86
C TYR A 147 -0.76 2.45 -4.06
N SER A 148 -1.31 1.27 -3.75
CA SER A 148 -2.39 1.19 -2.76
C SER A 148 -1.85 0.70 -1.42
N ILE A 149 -2.49 1.14 -0.34
CA ILE A 149 -2.33 0.58 0.99
C ILE A 149 -3.68 0.05 1.46
N TYR A 150 -3.67 -1.00 2.27
CA TYR A 150 -4.85 -1.55 2.90
C TYR A 150 -4.57 -1.78 4.37
N ILE A 151 -5.30 -1.04 5.21
CA ILE A 151 -5.13 -1.05 6.66
C ILE A 151 -6.13 -2.06 7.22
N ALA A 152 -5.65 -3.26 7.54
CA ALA A 152 -6.48 -4.34 8.06
C ALA A 152 -6.65 -4.21 9.58
N THR A 153 -7.86 -4.43 10.07
CA THR A 153 -8.14 -4.56 11.51
C THR A 153 -8.28 -6.01 11.96
N CYS A 154 -8.52 -6.91 11.02
CA CYS A 154 -8.72 -8.35 11.24
C CYS A 154 -8.05 -9.14 10.10
N PRO A 155 -6.71 -9.22 10.07
CA PRO A 155 -6.03 -10.02 9.06
C PRO A 155 -6.37 -11.51 9.20
N GLU A 156 -6.18 -12.27 8.12
CA GLU A 156 -6.40 -13.71 8.15
C GLU A 156 -5.42 -14.38 9.12
N PRO A 157 -5.88 -15.36 9.93
CA PRO A 157 -5.00 -16.09 10.82
C PRO A 157 -3.97 -16.93 10.05
N MET A 158 -2.75 -17.02 10.58
CA MET A 158 -1.63 -17.72 9.95
C MET A 158 -1.52 -19.17 10.43
N ASN A 159 -0.80 -20.01 9.67
CA ASN A 159 -0.45 -21.39 10.07
C ASN A 159 -1.64 -22.23 10.56
N ALA A 160 -2.81 -22.06 9.95
CA ALA A 160 -4.01 -22.81 10.31
C ALA A 160 -3.74 -24.32 10.22
N ASN A 161 -3.98 -25.01 11.34
CA ASN A 161 -3.69 -26.42 11.52
C ASN A 161 -4.89 -27.15 12.12
N VAL A 162 -5.09 -28.37 11.63
CA VAL A 162 -6.05 -29.32 12.21
C VAL A 162 -5.25 -30.31 13.05
N GLY A 163 -5.54 -30.31 14.35
CA GLY A 163 -4.94 -31.20 15.34
C GLY A 163 -5.73 -32.50 15.50
N ALA A 164 -5.90 -32.94 16.75
CA ALA A 164 -6.61 -34.17 17.07
C ALA A 164 -8.06 -34.14 16.56
N ILE A 165 -8.49 -35.26 15.97
CA ILE A 165 -9.85 -35.47 15.45
C ILE A 165 -10.46 -36.66 16.21
N SER A 166 -11.69 -36.49 16.67
CA SER A 166 -12.53 -37.56 17.20
C SER A 166 -13.86 -37.61 16.46
N ASN A 167 -14.71 -38.57 16.79
CA ASN A 167 -16.05 -38.68 16.21
C ASN A 167 -16.94 -37.47 16.55
N THR A 168 -16.61 -36.67 17.56
CA THR A 168 -17.44 -35.56 18.05
C THR A 168 -16.67 -34.26 18.26
N SER A 169 -15.38 -34.21 17.94
CA SER A 169 -14.56 -33.01 18.14
C SER A 169 -13.43 -32.92 17.12
N VAL A 170 -13.05 -31.69 16.81
CA VAL A 170 -11.85 -31.36 16.06
C VAL A 170 -11.11 -30.28 16.82
N GLN A 171 -9.79 -30.40 16.89
CA GLN A 171 -8.93 -29.34 17.40
C GLN A 171 -8.45 -28.48 16.23
N LEU A 172 -8.66 -27.18 16.33
CA LEU A 172 -8.12 -26.19 15.40
C LEU A 172 -7.14 -25.31 16.15
N SER A 173 -6.03 -24.98 15.50
CA SER A 173 -5.08 -23.99 15.99
C SER A 173 -4.59 -23.16 14.83
N TRP A 174 -4.27 -21.90 15.10
CA TRP A 174 -3.67 -20.98 14.15
C TRP A 174 -2.86 -19.96 14.95
N ASP A 175 -1.95 -19.30 14.27
CA ASP A 175 -1.28 -18.14 14.80
C ASP A 175 -2.10 -16.89 14.49
N GLN A 176 -2.02 -15.92 15.39
CA GLN A 176 -2.47 -14.56 15.13
C GLN A 176 -1.89 -14.07 13.80
N GLY A 177 -2.75 -13.53 12.93
CA GLY A 177 -2.29 -12.77 11.77
C GLY A 177 -1.68 -11.44 12.19
N SER A 178 -2.17 -10.87 13.29
CA SER A 178 -1.72 -9.62 13.91
C SER A 178 -2.24 -9.48 15.36
N ASN A 179 -2.68 -8.29 15.76
CA ASN A 179 -3.20 -7.95 17.08
C ASN A 179 -4.71 -8.15 17.21
N GLU A 180 -5.34 -8.98 16.36
CA GLU A 180 -6.77 -9.22 16.43
C GLU A 180 -7.16 -9.89 17.76
N PRO A 181 -8.23 -9.41 18.43
CA PRO A 181 -8.61 -9.91 19.75
C PRO A 181 -9.50 -11.16 19.68
N SER A 182 -10.03 -11.52 18.51
CA SER A 182 -10.96 -12.64 18.33
C SER A 182 -11.05 -13.12 16.88
N TRP A 183 -11.51 -14.37 16.68
CA TRP A 183 -11.77 -14.97 15.37
C TRP A 183 -13.16 -15.59 15.33
N ASN A 184 -13.77 -15.58 14.16
CA ASN A 184 -15.00 -16.33 13.88
C ASN A 184 -14.64 -17.66 13.24
N ILE A 185 -15.18 -18.76 13.77
CA ILE A 185 -15.01 -20.11 13.21
C ILE A 185 -16.32 -20.53 12.54
N MET A 186 -16.26 -20.86 11.26
CA MET A 186 -17.37 -21.46 10.52
C MET A 186 -17.02 -22.91 10.16
N TYR A 187 -17.92 -23.85 10.46
CA TYR A 187 -17.75 -25.27 10.14
C TYR A 187 -19.09 -25.91 9.77
N GLY A 188 -19.06 -26.93 8.92
CA GLY A 188 -20.23 -27.70 8.53
C GLY A 188 -19.88 -28.90 7.66
N PRO A 189 -20.88 -29.68 7.20
CA PRO A 189 -20.66 -30.86 6.37
C PRO A 189 -20.06 -30.50 5.01
N GLN A 190 -19.61 -31.51 4.24
CA GLN A 190 -19.13 -31.30 2.87
C GLN A 190 -20.17 -30.54 2.04
N GLY A 191 -19.76 -29.42 1.43
CA GLY A 191 -20.67 -28.50 0.72
C GLY A 191 -21.18 -27.33 1.55
N PHE A 192 -20.83 -27.25 2.84
CA PHE A 192 -21.10 -26.07 3.67
C PHE A 192 -20.32 -24.86 3.13
N GLY A 193 -21.01 -23.72 2.98
CA GLY A 193 -20.42 -22.49 2.44
C GLY A 193 -20.32 -22.41 0.91
N VAL A 194 -20.73 -23.44 0.15
CA VAL A 194 -20.66 -23.47 -1.33
C VAL A 194 -21.83 -22.68 -2.00
N LEU A 195 -22.58 -21.90 -1.23
CA LEU A 195 -23.67 -21.05 -1.73
C LEU A 195 -23.44 -19.57 -1.35
N SER A 196 -22.45 -18.93 -1.97
CA SER A 196 -22.39 -17.47 -2.11
C SER A 196 -22.21 -17.08 -3.58
N GLY A 197 -22.95 -17.78 -4.46
CA GLY A 197 -22.89 -17.59 -5.90
C GLY A 197 -24.24 -17.72 -6.59
N THR A 198 -25.31 -17.15 -6.01
CA THR A 198 -26.51 -16.59 -6.68
C THR A 198 -27.53 -16.22 -5.61
N GLY A 199 -27.63 -14.93 -5.31
CA GLY A 199 -28.68 -14.40 -4.44
C GLY A 199 -30.05 -14.43 -5.12
N SER A 200 -31.05 -14.94 -4.41
CA SER A 200 -32.43 -14.46 -4.50
C SER A 200 -33.11 -14.78 -3.18
N THR A 201 -33.35 -13.75 -2.38
CA THR A 201 -34.21 -13.82 -1.19
C THR A 201 -35.61 -13.38 -1.58
N THR A 202 -36.60 -14.25 -1.39
CA THR A 202 -37.98 -13.86 -1.11
C THR A 202 -38.19 -13.77 0.39
#